data_AF-E6VEP5-F1
#
_entry.id   AF-E6VEP5-F1
#
_cell.length_a   1.000
_cell.length_b   1.000
_cell.length_c   1.000
_cell.angle_alpha   90.00
_cell.angle_beta   90.00
_cell.angle_gamma   90.00
#
_symmetry.space_group_name_H-M   'P 1'
#
loop_
_entity.id
_entity.type
_entity.pdbx_description
1 polymer ?
#
loop_
_entity_poly.entity_id
_entity_poly.type
_entity_poly.pdbx_seq_one_letter_code
_entity_poly.pdbx_strand_id
1 'polypeptide(L)'
;MLAASRTATEATAAARTNWAPAMTTMSYKDYTATVEYDADAEIFHGEVADTRDVITFQGKSIAEMKKALAGSIEDYLAFCKERGEEPR
;
A
#
# COMPACT_ATOMS: atom_id res chain seq x y z
N MET A 1 43.48 -10.92 47.73
CA MET A 1 42.79 -12.18 47.36
C MET A 1 41.31 -11.96 47.62
N LEU A 2 40.38 -12.03 46.69
CA LEU A 2 40.35 -12.51 45.31
C LEU A 2 39.17 -11.78 44.61
N ALA A 3 39.27 -11.57 43.30
CA ALA A 3 38.28 -10.90 42.48
C ALA A 3 37.10 -11.80 42.06
N ALA A 4 35.99 -11.13 41.71
CA ALA A 4 34.98 -11.45 40.70
C ALA A 4 34.22 -12.79 40.73
N SER A 5 32.88 -12.71 40.68
CA SER A 5 32.16 -13.26 39.53
C SER A 5 30.76 -12.63 39.37
N ARG A 6 30.43 -12.30 38.13
CA ARG A 6 29.19 -11.67 37.65
C ARG A 6 28.14 -12.75 37.37
N THR A 7 26.87 -12.40 37.45
CA THR A 7 25.98 -12.49 36.27
C THR A 7 24.81 -11.54 36.48
N ALA A 8 24.69 -10.57 35.58
CA ALA A 8 23.48 -9.79 35.38
C ALA A 8 22.46 -10.70 34.69
N THR A 9 21.28 -10.86 35.26
CA THR A 9 20.16 -11.46 34.55
C THR A 9 19.56 -10.39 33.65
N GLU A 10 19.87 -10.48 32.36
CA GLU A 10 19.16 -9.79 31.27
C GLU A 10 17.67 -10.16 31.32
N ALA A 11 16.82 -9.22 31.73
CA ALA A 11 15.39 -9.29 31.44
C ALA A 11 15.20 -8.86 29.99
N THR A 12 14.88 -9.82 29.13
CA THR A 12 14.66 -9.65 27.69
C THR A 12 13.63 -8.57 27.39
N ALA A 13 14.05 -7.53 26.67
CA ALA A 13 13.15 -6.55 26.08
C ALA A 13 12.39 -7.17 24.90
N ALA A 14 11.12 -7.55 25.10
CA ALA A 14 10.21 -7.83 24.00
C ALA A 14 9.75 -6.50 23.38
N ALA A 15 10.48 -6.04 22.37
CA ALA A 15 10.08 -4.89 21.57
C ALA A 15 8.90 -5.26 20.65
N ARG A 16 7.71 -4.81 21.05
CA ARG A 16 6.67 -4.18 20.20
C ARG A 16 6.47 -4.76 18.80
N THR A 17 5.59 -5.75 18.65
CA THR A 17 4.97 -6.00 17.35
C THR A 17 3.58 -5.38 17.36
N ASN A 18 3.50 -4.09 16.99
CA ASN A 18 2.23 -3.55 16.50
C ASN A 18 2.12 -3.96 15.03
N TRP A 19 1.71 -5.20 14.78
CA TRP A 19 1.25 -5.61 13.45
C TRP A 19 -0.11 -4.93 13.24
N ALA A 20 -0.09 -3.72 12.68
CA ALA A 20 -1.23 -3.24 11.93
C ALA A 20 -1.23 -3.96 10.57
N PRO A 21 -2.39 -4.26 9.97
CA PRO A 21 -2.42 -4.76 8.60
C PRO A 21 -1.65 -3.78 7.71
N ALA A 22 -0.62 -4.27 7.03
CA ALA A 22 0.26 -3.42 6.23
C ALA A 22 -0.47 -3.01 4.94
N MET A 23 -1.27 -1.95 5.02
CA MET A 23 -1.71 -1.21 3.84
C MET A 23 -0.47 -0.73 3.10
N THR A 24 -0.24 -1.28 1.91
CA THR A 24 0.90 -0.91 1.07
C THR A 24 0.49 0.24 0.17
N THR A 25 1.39 1.18 -0.10
CA THR A 25 1.12 2.28 -1.03
C THR A 25 1.80 2.05 -2.37
N MET A 26 1.14 2.49 -3.45
CA MET A 26 1.67 2.52 -4.81
C MET A 26 1.42 3.89 -5.43
N SER A 27 2.23 4.28 -6.40
CA SER A 27 2.06 5.57 -7.09
C SER A 27 2.25 5.46 -8.60
N TYR A 28 1.58 6.35 -9.31
CA TYR A 28 1.72 6.55 -10.75
C TYR A 28 1.47 8.02 -11.08
N LYS A 29 2.43 8.68 -11.72
CA LYS A 29 2.47 10.16 -11.83
C LYS A 29 2.37 10.79 -10.44
N ASP A 30 1.45 11.73 -10.26
CA ASP A 30 1.09 12.43 -9.04
C ASP A 30 0.00 11.73 -8.22
N TYR A 31 -0.50 10.58 -8.68
CA TYR A 31 -1.52 9.80 -7.99
C TYR A 31 -0.91 8.78 -7.03
N THR A 32 -1.55 8.63 -5.86
CA THR A 32 -1.19 7.64 -4.84
C THR A 32 -2.37 6.71 -4.61
N ALA A 33 -2.09 5.42 -4.47
CA ALA A 33 -3.07 4.39 -4.19
C ALA A 33 -2.69 3.59 -2.94
N THR A 34 -3.71 3.12 -2.23
CA THR A 34 -3.58 2.09 -1.21
C THR A 34 -3.81 0.72 -1.83
N VAL A 35 -3.13 -0.30 -1.32
CA VAL A 35 -3.23 -1.67 -1.78
C VAL A 35 -3.36 -2.61 -0.59
N GLU A 36 -4.34 -3.48 -0.69
CA GLU A 36 -4.63 -4.54 0.28
C GLU A 36 -4.72 -5.89 -0.44
N TYR A 37 -4.42 -6.96 0.29
CA TYR A 37 -4.64 -8.31 -0.20
C TYR A 37 -5.99 -8.82 0.30
N ASP A 38 -6.87 -9.16 -0.64
CA ASP A 38 -8.12 -9.85 -0.38
C ASP A 38 -7.84 -11.36 -0.38
N ALA A 39 -7.92 -11.97 0.81
CA ALA A 39 -7.64 -13.39 0.99
C ALA A 39 -8.76 -14.29 0.46
N ASP A 40 -10.00 -13.82 0.45
CA ASP A 40 -11.15 -14.61 -0.03
C ASP A 40 -11.15 -14.66 -1.56
N ALA A 41 -10.75 -13.57 -2.21
CA ALA A 41 -10.64 -13.47 -3.66
C ALA A 41 -9.25 -13.86 -4.21
N GLU A 42 -8.25 -14.04 -3.34
CA GLU A 42 -6.84 -14.29 -3.67
C GLU A 42 -6.25 -13.27 -4.67
N ILE A 43 -6.57 -11.98 -4.47
CA ILE A 43 -6.09 -10.88 -5.31
C ILE A 43 -5.63 -9.70 -4.47
N PHE A 44 -4.79 -8.85 -5.06
CA PHE A 44 -4.57 -7.51 -4.55
C PHE A 44 -5.67 -6.59 -5.07
N HIS A 45 -6.26 -5.80 -4.17
CA HIS A 45 -7.17 -4.72 -4.48
C HIS A 45 -6.46 -3.40 -4.20
N GLY A 46 -6.63 -2.41 -5.08
CA GLY A 46 -6.12 -1.08 -4.87
C GLY A 46 -7.16 0.00 -5.16
N GLU A 47 -7.07 1.09 -4.40
CA GLU A 47 -7.90 2.29 -4.52
C GLU A 47 -7.01 3.53 -4.58
N VAL A 48 -7.23 4.38 -5.57
CA VAL A 48 -6.53 5.66 -5.71
C VAL A 48 -7.13 6.67 -4.74
N ALA A 49 -6.26 7.34 -3.98
CA ALA A 49 -6.64 8.38 -3.03
C ALA A 49 -6.79 9.74 -3.72
N ASP A 50 -7.58 10.61 -3.10
CA ASP A 50 -7.73 12.04 -3.46
C ASP A 50 -8.29 12.31 -4.87
N THR A 51 -9.04 11.36 -5.45
CA THR A 51 -9.57 11.48 -6.82
C THR A 51 -11.05 11.83 -6.89
N ARG A 52 -11.50 12.20 -8.11
CA ARG A 52 -12.86 12.69 -8.35
C ARG A 52 -13.93 11.65 -8.14
N ASP A 53 -13.64 10.60 -8.84
CA ASP A 53 -14.40 9.38 -8.91
C ASP A 53 -13.61 8.32 -8.15
N VAL A 54 -14.31 7.27 -7.75
CA VAL A 54 -13.68 6.10 -7.16
C VAL A 54 -12.92 5.39 -8.27
N ILE A 55 -11.60 5.30 -8.13
CA ILE A 55 -10.73 4.59 -9.06
C ILE A 55 -10.16 3.38 -8.33
N THR A 56 -10.62 2.20 -8.74
CA THR A 56 -10.14 0.93 -8.19
C THR A 56 -9.48 0.09 -9.26
N PHE A 57 -8.48 -0.70 -8.85
CA PHE A 57 -7.76 -1.64 -9.71
C PHE A 57 -7.44 -2.92 -8.94
N GLN A 58 -7.14 -3.99 -9.68
CA GLN A 58 -6.88 -5.30 -9.10
C GLN A 58 -5.80 -6.04 -9.89
N GLY A 59 -5.16 -7.01 -9.26
CA GLY A 59 -4.14 -7.84 -9.87
C GLY A 59 -3.65 -8.97 -8.96
N LYS A 60 -3.05 -9.99 -9.55
CA LYS A 60 -2.47 -11.15 -8.84
C LYS A 60 -0.97 -11.04 -8.63
N SER A 61 -0.34 -10.02 -9.19
CA SER A 61 1.09 -9.77 -9.05
C SER A 61 1.38 -8.27 -9.01
N ILE A 62 2.56 -7.91 -8.50
CA ILE A 62 3.03 -6.51 -8.50
C ILE A 62 3.09 -5.94 -9.93
N ALA A 63 3.45 -6.75 -10.92
CA ALA A 63 3.50 -6.33 -12.31
C ALA A 63 2.10 -5.98 -12.84
N GLU A 64 1.11 -6.81 -12.53
CA GLU A 64 -0.30 -6.54 -12.86
C GLU A 64 -0.81 -5.30 -12.12
N MET A 65 -0.52 -5.16 -10.83
CA MET A 65 -0.93 -3.99 -10.04
C MET A 65 -0.38 -2.67 -10.62
N LYS A 66 0.90 -2.64 -11.03
CA LYS A 66 1.48 -1.45 -11.68
C LYS A 66 0.79 -1.13 -13.01
N LYS A 67 0.53 -2.16 -13.82
CA LYS A 67 -0.15 -1.99 -15.11
C LYS A 67 -1.59 -1.53 -14.92
N ALA A 68 -2.31 -2.12 -13.98
CA ALA A 68 -3.70 -1.81 -13.70
C ALA A 68 -3.84 -0.39 -13.12
N LEU A 69 -2.99 0.01 -12.17
CA LEU A 69 -2.93 1.38 -11.67
C LEU A 69 -2.71 2.39 -12.79
N ALA A 70 -1.69 2.18 -13.63
CA ALA A 70 -1.41 3.07 -14.75
C ALA A 70 -2.60 3.18 -15.71
N GLY A 71 -3.19 2.04 -16.09
CA GLY A 71 -4.37 2.01 -16.97
C GLY A 71 -5.56 2.76 -16.37
N SER A 72 -5.92 2.48 -15.12
CA SER A 72 -7.04 3.13 -14.45
C SER A 72 -6.86 4.64 -14.31
N ILE A 73 -5.63 5.13 -14.07
CA ILE A 73 -5.33 6.57 -14.05
C ILE A 73 -5.46 7.19 -15.45
N GLU A 74 -4.88 6.57 -16.49
CA GLU A 74 -4.98 7.10 -17.85
C GLU A 74 -6.45 7.15 -18.33
N ASP A 75 -7.24 6.12 -18.02
CA ASP A 75 -8.66 6.06 -18.34
C ASP A 75 -9.44 7.18 -17.62
N TYR A 76 -9.14 7.43 -16.34
CA TYR A 76 -9.73 8.53 -15.58
C TYR A 76 -9.38 9.91 -16.16
N LEU A 77 -8.12 10.12 -16.54
CA LEU A 77 -7.69 11.38 -17.16
C LEU A 77 -8.35 11.59 -18.52
N ALA A 78 -8.48 10.54 -19.33
CA ALA A 78 -9.19 10.59 -20.60
C ALA A 78 -10.67 10.93 -20.38
N PHE A 79 -11.32 10.29 -19.41
CA PHE A 79 -12.72 10.53 -19.06
C PHE A 79 -12.97 11.97 -18.55
N CYS A 80 -12.08 12.51 -17.71
CA CYS A 80 -12.14 13.92 -17.30
C CYS A 80 -12.06 14.85 -18.51
N LYS A 81 -11.13 14.58 -19.43
CA LYS A 81 -10.94 15.37 -20.66
C LYS A 81 -12.17 15.34 -21.56
N GLU A 82 -12.79 14.18 -21.75
CA GLU A 82 -14.01 14.03 -22.57
C GLU A 82 -15.19 14.84 -22.02
N ARG A 83 -15.28 14.98 -20.69
CA ARG A 83 -16.31 15.76 -20.01
C ARG A 83 -15.98 17.24 -19.89
N GLY A 84 -14.78 17.66 -20.30
CA GLY A 84 -14.30 19.04 -20.10
C GLY A 84 -14.09 19.38 -18.62
N GLU A 85 -13.79 18.37 -17.80
CA GLU A 85 -13.60 18.52 -16.36
C GLU A 85 -12.12 18.47 -16.01
N GLU A 86 -11.71 19.29 -15.04
CA GLU A 86 -10.35 19.28 -14.52
C GLU A 86 -10.17 18.07 -13.59
N PRO A 87 -9.21 17.15 -13.84
CA PRO A 87 -8.98 16.02 -12.95
C PRO A 87 -8.68 16.51 -11.53
N ARG A 88 -9.18 15.77 -10.53
CA ARG A 88 -8.76 15.96 -9.12
C ARG A 88 -7.30 15.60 -8.95
#